data_AF-A0A2R6TD30-F1
#
_entry.id   AF-A0A2R6TD30-F1
#
_cell.length_a   1.000
_cell.length_b   1.000
_cell.length_c   1.000
_cell.angle_alpha   90.00
_cell.angle_beta   90.00
_cell.angle_gamma   90.00
#
_symmetry.space_group_name_H-M   'P 1'
#
loop_
_entity.id
_entity.type
_entity.pdbx_description
1 polymer ?
#
loop_
_entity_poly.entity_id
_entity_poly.type
_entity_poly.pdbx_seq_one_letter_code
_entity_poly.pdbx_strand_id
1 'polypeptide(L)'
;MEDVLFELEINLLESDVATEVIDSIKDSLKEKIIGSRVEKKNIQNFVKQSLIEFISETFDNAGQIDLKDRINEKKSSNQPFIIVFVGINGTGKTTSLAKVANMLKNEKFSVVIAAADTYRAGAIEQLREHTNRLNLKIIAQNYGSDPAAVAKDAVLYAQSHKVDCVLVDTAGRMQTSSNLMEQIAKITKVVNPDMKIFVGDSLAGNDTVNQAREFHKQVKFDCSILTKSDADARGGAALSIVKVTSSPIIYVGVGQEYDDIVKFSKKTFLENVFESTDIDVPSLSEIKKPEPEPVVEEPEPEPEPEPEPEPEPVVEEPEPKPEPVVEEPEPEPEPEPEPEPEPFVPEPEPEPKPEPVVEEPEPEPEPEPEPVVEEPESEPEPEDDADPFEGIETDDINNYADLYDVPPPETDNEAKKLANQIRKWIQDGRPKP
;
A
#
# COMPACT_ATOMS: atom_id res chain seq x y z
N MET A 1 -25.32 -28.83 -14.08
CA MET A 1 -24.89 -28.70 -12.67
C MET A 1 -23.44 -28.30 -12.66
N GLU A 2 -22.59 -29.00 -13.40
CA GLU A 2 -21.25 -28.51 -13.74
C GLU A 2 -21.32 -27.11 -14.36
N ASP A 3 -22.24 -26.86 -15.29
CA ASP A 3 -22.45 -25.51 -15.87
C ASP A 3 -22.78 -24.45 -14.81
N VAL A 4 -23.72 -24.72 -13.91
CA VAL A 4 -24.11 -23.80 -12.82
C VAL A 4 -22.95 -23.55 -11.85
N LEU A 5 -22.13 -24.57 -11.57
CA LEU A 5 -20.95 -24.42 -10.73
C LEU A 5 -19.81 -23.68 -11.43
N PHE A 6 -19.72 -23.77 -12.76
CA PHE A 6 -18.77 -23.04 -13.58
C PHE A 6 -19.15 -21.56 -13.70
N GLU A 7 -20.43 -21.26 -13.89
CA GLU A 7 -20.95 -19.89 -13.86
C GLU A 7 -20.76 -19.25 -12.47
N LEU A 8 -21.04 -20.01 -11.40
CA LEU A 8 -20.76 -19.56 -10.04
C LEU A 8 -19.27 -19.25 -9.83
N GLU A 9 -18.38 -20.08 -10.36
CA GLU A 9 -16.94 -19.87 -10.29
C GLU A 9 -16.51 -18.57 -10.98
N ILE A 10 -17.03 -18.30 -12.19
CA ILE A 10 -16.76 -17.04 -12.90
C ILE A 10 -17.23 -15.85 -12.06
N ASN A 11 -18.47 -15.88 -11.54
CA ASN A 11 -19.01 -14.79 -10.73
C ASN A 11 -18.20 -14.53 -9.45
N LEU A 12 -17.71 -15.60 -8.81
CA LEU A 12 -16.87 -15.47 -7.60
C LEU A 12 -15.46 -14.96 -7.93
N LEU A 13 -14.88 -15.36 -9.06
CA LEU A 13 -13.60 -14.81 -9.54
C LEU A 13 -13.73 -13.32 -9.84
N GLU A 14 -14.81 -12.93 -10.54
CA GLU A 14 -15.12 -11.52 -10.80
C GLU A 14 -15.39 -10.73 -9.51
N SER A 15 -15.76 -11.41 -8.42
CA SER A 15 -15.97 -10.79 -7.11
C SER A 15 -14.71 -10.76 -6.24
N ASP A 16 -13.53 -11.02 -6.82
CA ASP A 16 -12.23 -11.02 -6.12
C ASP A 16 -12.15 -12.07 -4.99
N VAL A 17 -12.87 -13.18 -5.13
CA VAL A 17 -12.73 -14.36 -4.26
C VAL A 17 -11.54 -15.19 -4.74
N ALA A 18 -10.63 -15.50 -3.84
CA ALA A 18 -9.46 -16.32 -4.15
C ALA A 18 -9.84 -17.73 -4.63
N THR A 19 -9.15 -18.23 -5.67
CA THR A 19 -9.46 -19.51 -6.33
C THR A 19 -9.60 -20.69 -5.37
N GLU A 20 -8.70 -20.83 -4.39
CA GLU A 20 -8.77 -21.91 -3.39
C GLU A 20 -10.03 -21.86 -2.50
N VAL A 21 -10.61 -20.68 -2.34
CA VAL A 21 -11.86 -20.46 -1.62
C VAL A 21 -13.04 -20.84 -2.50
N ILE A 22 -12.97 -20.52 -3.80
CA ILE A 22 -13.95 -20.95 -4.80
C ILE A 22 -13.99 -22.48 -4.89
N ASP A 23 -12.82 -23.13 -4.93
CA ASP A 23 -12.72 -24.59 -4.93
C ASP A 23 -13.37 -25.18 -3.67
N SER A 24 -13.06 -24.60 -2.50
CA SER A 24 -13.67 -25.00 -1.22
C SER A 24 -15.20 -24.85 -1.23
N ILE A 25 -15.73 -23.79 -1.85
CA ILE A 25 -17.17 -23.57 -2.03
C ILE A 25 -17.75 -24.65 -2.93
N LYS A 26 -17.16 -24.89 -4.10
CA LYS A 26 -17.63 -25.88 -5.07
C LYS A 26 -17.67 -27.28 -4.49
N ASP A 27 -16.64 -27.67 -3.73
CA ASP A 27 -16.58 -28.99 -3.12
C ASP A 27 -17.65 -29.15 -2.03
N SER A 28 -17.84 -28.14 -1.17
CA SER A 28 -18.93 -28.12 -0.18
C SER A 28 -20.31 -28.22 -0.83
N LEU A 29 -20.53 -27.51 -1.95
CA LEU A 29 -21.77 -27.57 -2.72
C LEU A 29 -22.00 -28.96 -3.32
N LYS A 30 -20.98 -29.57 -3.94
CA LYS A 30 -21.09 -30.92 -4.51
C LYS A 30 -21.47 -31.94 -3.43
N GLU A 31 -20.84 -31.89 -2.26
CA GLU A 31 -21.14 -32.79 -1.15
C GLU A 31 -22.60 -32.66 -0.67
N LYS A 32 -23.10 -31.43 -0.50
CA LYS A 32 -24.50 -31.18 -0.10
C LYS A 32 -25.51 -31.68 -1.15
N ILE A 33 -25.12 -31.73 -2.42
CA ILE A 33 -25.99 -32.13 -3.53
C ILE A 33 -26.00 -33.66 -3.75
N ILE A 34 -24.89 -34.36 -3.53
CA ILE A 34 -24.72 -35.80 -3.85
C ILE A 34 -25.69 -36.74 -3.09
N GLY A 35 -26.47 -36.23 -2.12
CA GLY A 35 -27.52 -37.00 -1.41
C GLY A 35 -28.92 -36.38 -1.43
N SER A 36 -29.11 -35.21 -2.03
CA SER A 36 -30.35 -34.44 -1.93
C SER A 36 -31.17 -34.49 -3.23
N ARG A 37 -32.47 -34.83 -3.12
CA ARG A 37 -33.41 -34.75 -4.25
C ARG A 37 -33.87 -33.30 -4.42
N VAL A 38 -33.05 -32.50 -5.09
CA VAL A 38 -33.41 -31.12 -5.44
C VAL A 38 -34.15 -31.11 -6.77
N GLU A 39 -35.36 -30.56 -6.80
CA GLU A 39 -36.08 -30.32 -8.06
C GLU A 39 -35.32 -29.31 -8.92
N LYS A 40 -35.26 -29.52 -10.23
CA LYS A 40 -34.53 -28.63 -11.16
C LYS A 40 -34.92 -27.14 -11.03
N LYS A 41 -36.18 -26.87 -10.68
CA LYS A 41 -36.71 -25.50 -10.49
C LYS A 41 -36.17 -24.79 -9.24
N ASN A 42 -35.65 -25.53 -8.27
CA ASN A 42 -35.18 -25.00 -6.98
C ASN A 42 -33.66 -25.05 -6.83
N ILE A 43 -32.92 -25.48 -7.87
CA ILE A 43 -31.46 -25.60 -7.81
C ILE A 43 -30.79 -24.25 -7.52
N GLN A 44 -31.27 -23.16 -8.11
CA GLN A 44 -30.71 -21.82 -7.87
C GLN A 44 -30.84 -21.39 -6.40
N ASN A 45 -32.05 -21.49 -5.86
CA ASN A 45 -32.31 -21.18 -4.45
C ASN A 45 -31.49 -22.07 -3.52
N PHE A 46 -31.35 -23.35 -3.86
CA PHE A 46 -30.52 -24.28 -3.12
C PHE A 46 -29.04 -23.88 -3.13
N VAL A 47 -28.49 -23.52 -4.29
CA VAL A 47 -27.09 -23.06 -4.41
C VAL A 47 -26.89 -21.76 -3.65
N LYS A 48 -27.79 -20.78 -3.80
CA LYS A 48 -27.73 -19.49 -3.07
C LYS A 48 -27.74 -19.71 -1.56
N GLN A 49 -28.67 -20.52 -1.05
CA GLN A 49 -28.74 -20.82 0.39
C GLN A 49 -27.48 -21.57 0.88
N SER A 50 -27.01 -22.54 0.11
CA SER A 50 -25.79 -23.28 0.46
C SER A 50 -24.56 -22.39 0.48
N LEU A 51 -24.47 -21.38 -0.41
CA LEU A 51 -23.41 -20.39 -0.43
C LEU A 51 -23.50 -19.46 0.79
N ILE A 52 -24.69 -18.95 1.12
CA ILE A 52 -24.92 -18.14 2.33
C ILE A 52 -24.52 -18.93 3.59
N GLU A 53 -24.90 -20.20 3.67
CA GLU A 53 -24.50 -21.09 4.76
C GLU A 53 -22.98 -21.24 4.83
N PHE A 54 -22.31 -21.53 3.71
CA PHE A 54 -20.84 -21.67 3.66
C PHE A 54 -20.12 -20.40 4.11
N ILE A 55 -20.56 -19.24 3.60
CA ILE A 55 -19.98 -17.94 3.97
C ILE A 55 -20.23 -17.69 5.46
N SER A 56 -21.45 -17.93 5.94
CA SER A 56 -21.78 -17.75 7.35
C SER A 56 -20.92 -18.63 8.25
N GLU A 57 -20.83 -19.92 7.95
CA GLU A 57 -19.99 -20.88 8.67
C GLU A 57 -18.51 -20.47 8.66
N THR A 58 -18.02 -19.94 7.54
CA THR A 58 -16.64 -19.46 7.43
C THR A 58 -16.35 -18.32 8.42
N PHE A 59 -17.25 -17.33 8.53
CA PHE A 59 -17.12 -16.27 9.52
C PHE A 59 -17.33 -16.76 10.95
N ASP A 60 -18.28 -17.67 11.18
CA ASP A 60 -18.54 -18.21 12.52
C ASP A 60 -17.35 -19.05 13.05
N ASN A 61 -16.71 -19.83 12.17
CA ASN A 61 -15.53 -20.64 12.52
C ASN A 61 -14.29 -19.79 12.85
N ALA A 62 -14.14 -18.62 12.23
CA ALA A 62 -13.07 -17.67 12.59
C ALA A 62 -13.30 -17.02 13.97
N GLY A 63 -14.53 -17.10 14.49
CA GLY A 63 -14.90 -16.61 15.80
C GLY A 63 -15.14 -15.11 15.83
N GLN A 64 -15.25 -14.58 17.05
CA GLN A 64 -15.49 -13.15 17.28
C GLN A 64 -14.55 -12.65 18.36
N ILE A 65 -14.07 -11.42 18.17
CA ILE A 65 -13.21 -10.73 19.12
C ILE A 65 -13.89 -9.40 19.45
N ASP A 66 -14.21 -9.20 20.72
CA ASP A 66 -14.58 -7.88 21.23
C ASP A 66 -13.34 -7.21 21.83
N LEU A 67 -12.85 -6.19 21.15
CA LEU A 67 -11.64 -5.49 21.56
C LEU A 67 -11.79 -4.84 22.95
N LYS A 68 -12.98 -4.32 23.27
CA LYS A 68 -13.21 -3.63 24.55
C LYS A 68 -13.15 -4.60 25.72
N ASP A 69 -13.75 -5.78 25.57
CA ASP A 69 -13.74 -6.81 26.60
C ASP A 69 -12.32 -7.30 26.90
N ARG A 70 -11.52 -7.50 25.85
CA ARG A 70 -10.11 -7.90 25.97
C ARG A 70 -9.27 -6.84 26.70
N ILE A 71 -9.48 -5.55 26.38
CA ILE A 71 -8.80 -4.46 27.08
C ILE A 71 -9.23 -4.41 28.55
N ASN A 72 -10.53 -4.55 28.84
CA ASN A 72 -11.06 -4.56 30.22
C ASN A 72 -10.52 -5.73 31.06
N GLU A 73 -10.35 -6.92 30.46
CA GLU A 73 -9.75 -8.08 31.11
C GLU A 73 -8.30 -7.79 31.55
N LYS A 74 -7.49 -7.20 30.66
CA LYS A 74 -6.12 -6.80 30.97
C LYS A 74 -6.04 -5.67 32.00
N LYS A 75 -6.91 -4.66 31.85
CA LYS A 75 -7.05 -3.55 32.79
C LYS A 75 -7.36 -4.03 34.20
N SER A 76 -8.19 -5.05 34.35
CA SER A 76 -8.53 -5.66 35.65
C SER A 76 -7.31 -6.29 36.35
N SER A 77 -6.28 -6.64 35.58
CA SER A 77 -4.99 -7.14 36.07
C SER A 77 -3.93 -6.03 36.22
N ASN A 78 -4.31 -4.76 36.12
CA ASN A 78 -3.42 -3.58 36.12
C ASN A 78 -2.28 -3.66 35.09
N GLN A 79 -2.54 -4.27 33.93
CA GLN A 79 -1.60 -4.33 32.81
C GLN A 79 -2.19 -3.62 31.59
N PRO A 80 -1.37 -2.89 30.81
CA PRO A 80 -1.82 -2.36 29.54
C PRO A 80 -2.10 -3.49 28.56
N PHE A 81 -3.11 -3.31 27.72
CA PHE A 81 -3.38 -4.17 26.56
C PHE A 81 -2.52 -3.70 25.38
N ILE A 82 -1.69 -4.58 24.81
CA ILE A 82 -0.71 -4.22 23.78
C ILE A 82 -1.20 -4.72 22.42
N ILE A 83 -1.38 -3.79 21.47
CA ILE A 83 -1.85 -4.07 20.11
C ILE A 83 -0.75 -3.70 19.11
N VAL A 84 -0.37 -4.64 18.25
CA VAL A 84 0.58 -4.41 17.16
C VAL A 84 -0.15 -4.46 15.82
N PHE A 85 -0.08 -3.38 15.05
CA PHE A 85 -0.65 -3.30 13.72
C PHE A 85 0.38 -3.75 12.70
N VAL A 86 0.01 -4.64 11.78
CA VAL A 86 0.88 -5.18 10.74
C VAL A 86 0.19 -5.09 9.37
N GLY A 87 0.97 -5.15 8.29
CA GLY A 87 0.46 -5.03 6.92
C GLY A 87 1.38 -4.17 6.06
N ILE A 88 1.10 -4.08 4.77
CA ILE A 88 2.00 -3.39 3.83
C ILE A 88 1.73 -1.88 3.73
N ASN A 89 2.62 -1.13 3.11
CA ASN A 89 2.44 0.30 2.88
C ASN A 89 1.22 0.54 1.98
N GLY A 90 0.50 1.64 2.22
CA GLY A 90 -0.68 1.99 1.44
C GLY A 90 -1.98 1.32 1.88
N THR A 91 -1.96 0.30 2.73
CA THR A 91 -3.20 -0.37 3.21
C THR A 91 -3.97 0.40 4.27
N GLY A 92 -3.48 1.57 4.69
CA GLY A 92 -4.14 2.41 5.69
C GLY A 92 -3.84 2.03 7.15
N LYS A 93 -2.71 1.39 7.46
CA LYS A 93 -2.27 1.05 8.84
C LYS A 93 -2.30 2.24 9.80
N THR A 94 -1.51 3.29 9.53
CA THR A 94 -1.36 4.47 10.39
C THR A 94 -2.71 5.15 10.64
N THR A 95 -3.52 5.31 9.58
CA THR A 95 -4.88 5.87 9.69
C THR A 95 -5.80 4.96 10.51
N SER A 96 -5.82 3.65 10.24
CA SER A 96 -6.65 2.69 10.98
C SER A 96 -6.31 2.66 12.46
N LEU A 97 -5.01 2.71 12.80
CA LEU A 97 -4.55 2.83 14.18
C LEU A 97 -5.08 4.12 14.82
N ALA A 98 -5.03 5.26 14.12
CA ALA A 98 -5.57 6.52 14.63
C ALA A 98 -7.09 6.46 14.84
N LYS A 99 -7.85 5.81 13.92
CA LYS A 99 -9.29 5.59 14.08
C LYS A 99 -9.61 4.70 15.28
N VAL A 100 -8.88 3.59 15.44
CA VAL A 100 -8.99 2.72 16.62
C VAL A 100 -8.65 3.50 17.90
N ALA A 101 -7.62 4.35 17.88
CA ALA A 101 -7.25 5.20 19.01
C ALA A 101 -8.37 6.19 19.39
N ASN A 102 -8.98 6.83 18.39
CA ASN A 102 -10.14 7.72 18.59
C ASN A 102 -11.33 6.96 19.18
N MET A 103 -11.68 5.81 18.63
CA MET A 103 -12.74 4.94 19.13
C MET A 103 -12.49 4.55 20.60
N LEU A 104 -11.29 4.06 20.93
CA LEU A 104 -10.95 3.67 22.31
C LEU A 104 -10.98 4.87 23.27
N LYS A 105 -10.52 6.04 22.84
CA LYS A 105 -10.59 7.28 23.63
C LYS A 105 -12.03 7.71 23.89
N ASN A 106 -12.91 7.63 22.88
CA ASN A 106 -14.33 7.95 23.02
C ASN A 106 -15.03 7.01 24.03
N GLU A 107 -14.57 5.77 24.08
CA GLU A 107 -14.95 4.73 25.06
C GLU A 107 -14.26 4.87 26.43
N LYS A 108 -13.54 5.97 26.66
CA LYS A 108 -12.85 6.31 27.92
C LYS A 108 -11.68 5.40 28.29
N PHE A 109 -11.12 4.67 27.33
CA PHE A 109 -9.82 4.05 27.51
C PHE A 109 -8.70 5.08 27.33
N SER A 110 -7.70 5.01 28.20
CA SER A 110 -6.44 5.74 28.02
C SER A 110 -5.54 5.00 27.04
N VAL A 111 -4.97 5.73 26.06
CA VAL A 111 -4.20 5.14 24.95
C VAL A 111 -2.86 5.86 24.80
N VAL A 112 -1.79 5.10 24.59
CA VAL A 112 -0.49 5.61 24.15
C VAL A 112 -0.11 4.95 22.81
N ILE A 113 0.51 5.72 21.94
CA ILE A 113 0.92 5.29 20.61
C ILE A 113 2.44 5.11 20.55
N ALA A 114 2.91 4.03 19.93
CA ALA A 114 4.31 3.81 19.60
C ALA A 114 4.54 3.96 18.09
N ALA A 115 5.40 4.89 17.70
CA ALA A 115 5.79 5.12 16.31
C ALA A 115 6.95 4.19 15.90
N ALA A 116 6.65 2.91 15.68
CA ALA A 116 7.66 1.90 15.36
C ALA A 116 7.97 1.78 13.84
N ASP A 117 7.32 2.55 12.95
CA ASP A 117 7.79 2.78 11.58
C ASP A 117 8.93 3.82 11.56
N THR A 118 10.08 3.45 12.12
CA THR A 118 11.22 4.37 12.38
C THR A 118 11.99 4.80 11.13
N TYR A 119 11.73 4.17 9.99
CA TYR A 119 12.43 4.42 8.71
C TYR A 119 11.65 5.31 7.75
N ARG A 120 10.40 5.67 8.06
CA ARG A 120 9.57 6.56 7.23
C ARG A 120 9.25 7.84 7.98
N ALA A 121 10.09 8.86 7.81
CA ALA A 121 9.95 10.15 8.48
C ALA A 121 8.54 10.75 8.27
N GLY A 122 8.01 10.71 7.05
CA GLY A 122 6.64 11.16 6.75
C GLY A 122 5.55 10.36 7.47
N ALA A 123 5.74 9.06 7.71
CA ALA A 123 4.77 8.26 8.47
C ALA A 123 4.77 8.63 9.96
N ILE A 124 5.95 8.90 10.54
CA ILE A 124 6.07 9.38 11.92
C ILE A 124 5.39 10.74 12.05
N GLU A 125 5.60 11.66 11.11
CA GLU A 125 4.99 12.99 11.18
C GLU A 125 3.46 12.92 10.98
N GLN A 126 2.99 12.10 10.04
CA GLN A 126 1.55 11.81 9.90
C GLN A 126 0.96 11.27 11.21
N LEU A 127 1.64 10.34 11.88
CA LEU A 127 1.20 9.79 13.15
C LEU A 127 1.24 10.84 14.28
N ARG A 128 2.22 11.75 14.28
CA ARG A 128 2.28 12.90 15.19
C ARG A 128 1.10 13.83 14.98
N GLU A 129 0.74 14.15 13.75
CA GLU A 129 -0.45 14.95 13.47
C GLU A 129 -1.72 14.30 14.02
N HIS A 130 -1.93 13.01 13.76
CA HIS A 130 -3.08 12.29 14.30
C HIS A 130 -3.10 12.31 15.83
N THR A 131 -1.96 12.02 16.47
CA THR A 131 -1.88 12.01 17.94
C THR A 131 -2.07 13.39 18.55
N ASN A 132 -1.55 14.45 17.92
CA ASN A 132 -1.78 15.84 18.34
C ASN A 132 -3.26 16.22 18.23
N ARG A 133 -3.91 15.94 17.09
CA ARG A 133 -5.35 16.18 16.88
C ARG A 133 -6.21 15.42 17.89
N LEU A 134 -5.82 14.19 18.20
CA LEU A 134 -6.51 13.35 19.18
C LEU A 134 -6.07 13.62 20.63
N ASN A 135 -5.12 14.53 20.88
CA ASN A 135 -4.52 14.77 22.20
C ASN A 135 -4.09 13.47 22.90
N LEU A 136 -3.35 12.62 22.19
CA LEU A 136 -2.82 11.35 22.64
C LEU A 136 -1.30 11.41 22.81
N LYS A 137 -0.78 10.67 23.77
CA LYS A 137 0.67 10.54 23.93
C LYS A 137 1.24 9.66 22.82
N ILE A 138 2.26 10.17 22.14
CA ILE A 138 3.10 9.40 21.23
C ILE A 138 4.48 9.17 21.85
N ILE A 139 5.02 7.97 21.63
CA ILE A 139 6.38 7.57 21.93
C ILE A 139 7.06 7.32 20.59
N ALA A 140 8.07 8.14 20.31
CA ALA A 140 8.88 8.09 19.10
C ALA A 140 10.33 8.35 19.51
N GLN A 141 11.27 7.73 18.80
CA GLN A 141 12.70 7.98 18.93
C GLN A 141 13.22 8.66 17.66
N ASN A 142 14.54 8.87 17.56
CA ASN A 142 15.18 9.44 16.38
C ASN A 142 14.94 8.56 15.14
N TYR A 143 15.00 9.18 13.97
CA TYR A 143 14.92 8.46 12.70
C TYR A 143 15.96 7.32 12.64
N GLY A 144 15.57 6.16 12.11
CA GLY A 144 16.42 4.97 12.03
C GLY A 144 16.66 4.23 13.36
N SER A 145 16.01 4.63 14.45
CA SER A 145 16.06 3.90 15.72
C SER A 145 15.45 2.50 15.60
N ASP A 146 15.77 1.61 16.54
CA ASP A 146 15.23 0.25 16.58
C ASP A 146 13.71 0.25 16.86
N PRO A 147 12.84 -0.22 15.93
CA PRO A 147 11.39 -0.30 16.13
C PRO A 147 10.97 -1.00 17.44
N ALA A 148 11.70 -2.06 17.81
CA ALA A 148 11.40 -2.84 19.00
C ALA A 148 11.69 -2.06 20.29
N ALA A 149 12.68 -1.17 20.29
CA ALA A 149 12.99 -0.30 21.40
C ALA A 149 11.89 0.75 21.60
N VAL A 150 11.41 1.38 20.51
CA VAL A 150 10.30 2.34 20.56
C VAL A 150 9.03 1.69 21.13
N ALA A 151 8.69 0.49 20.65
CA ALA A 151 7.54 -0.25 21.14
C ALA A 151 7.70 -0.62 22.63
N LYS A 152 8.92 -1.00 23.06
CA LYS A 152 9.21 -1.31 24.47
C LYS A 152 9.05 -0.09 25.37
N ASP A 153 9.55 1.06 24.95
CA ASP A 153 9.45 2.31 25.70
C ASP A 153 7.98 2.72 25.89
N ALA A 154 7.14 2.52 24.86
CA ALA A 154 5.70 2.77 24.97
C ALA A 154 5.01 1.86 25.99
N VAL A 155 5.39 0.57 26.04
CA VAL A 155 4.88 -0.36 27.06
C VAL A 155 5.31 0.06 28.47
N LEU A 156 6.57 0.46 28.65
CA LEU A 156 7.08 0.93 29.95
C LEU A 156 6.39 2.24 30.38
N TYR A 157 6.16 3.14 29.44
CA TYR A 157 5.37 4.35 29.67
C TYR A 157 3.95 4.01 30.11
N ALA A 158 3.27 3.10 29.40
CA ALA A 158 1.91 2.69 29.74
C ALA A 158 1.82 2.04 31.13
N GLN A 159 2.77 1.17 31.48
CA GLN A 159 2.84 0.55 32.80
C GLN A 159 3.04 1.57 33.93
N SER A 160 3.96 2.53 33.74
CA SER A 160 4.25 3.57 34.75
C SER A 160 3.11 4.57 34.92
N HIS A 161 2.39 4.88 33.84
CA HIS A 161 1.29 5.85 33.85
C HIS A 161 -0.10 5.20 33.97
N LYS A 162 -0.18 3.88 34.12
CA LYS A 162 -1.43 3.10 34.17
C LYS A 162 -2.36 3.37 32.98
N VAL A 163 -1.76 3.45 31.79
CA VAL A 163 -2.50 3.58 30.53
C VAL A 163 -3.13 2.22 30.19
N ASP A 164 -4.36 2.23 29.69
CA ASP A 164 -5.14 1.01 29.44
C ASP A 164 -4.65 0.26 28.19
N CYS A 165 -4.23 0.98 27.15
CA CYS A 165 -3.88 0.39 25.86
C CYS A 165 -2.63 1.02 25.22
N VAL A 166 -1.79 0.19 24.61
CA VAL A 166 -0.66 0.58 23.75
C VAL A 166 -0.97 0.18 22.32
N LEU A 167 -0.92 1.12 21.37
CA LEU A 167 -1.03 0.82 19.94
C LEU A 167 0.34 1.03 19.27
N VAL A 168 0.83 0.01 18.58
CA VAL A 168 2.14 0.03 17.92
C VAL A 168 1.95 0.08 16.40
N ASP A 169 2.38 1.18 15.78
CA ASP A 169 2.41 1.34 14.32
C ASP A 169 3.74 0.77 13.78
N THR A 170 3.68 -0.24 12.91
CA THR A 170 4.90 -0.86 12.34
C THR A 170 5.13 -0.43 10.89
N ALA A 171 6.35 -0.63 10.41
CA ALA A 171 6.68 -0.51 8.99
C ALA A 171 5.84 -1.48 8.11
N GLY A 172 5.81 -1.24 6.79
CA GLY A 172 5.04 -2.05 5.84
C GLY A 172 5.68 -2.29 4.46
N ARG A 173 6.99 -2.22 4.30
CA ARG A 173 7.63 -2.47 2.98
C ARG A 173 7.66 -3.98 2.65
N MET A 174 6.81 -4.46 1.75
CA MET A 174 6.75 -5.90 1.39
C MET A 174 7.85 -6.34 0.43
N GLN A 175 8.39 -5.45 -0.41
CA GLN A 175 9.38 -5.82 -1.44
C GLN A 175 10.72 -6.34 -0.86
N THR A 176 10.97 -6.14 0.44
CA THR A 176 12.05 -6.76 1.21
C THR A 176 11.48 -7.65 2.33
N SER A 177 10.58 -8.57 1.95
CA SER A 177 9.71 -9.35 2.85
C SER A 177 10.41 -9.97 4.06
N SER A 178 11.64 -10.47 3.91
CA SER A 178 12.42 -11.07 5.01
C SER A 178 12.72 -10.07 6.13
N ASN A 179 13.20 -8.87 5.79
CA ASN A 179 13.60 -7.86 6.78
C ASN A 179 12.38 -7.31 7.53
N LEU A 180 11.28 -7.04 6.80
CA LEU A 180 10.04 -6.60 7.45
C LEU A 180 9.52 -7.62 8.46
N MET A 181 9.46 -8.89 8.08
CA MET A 181 8.95 -9.95 8.95
C MET A 181 9.88 -10.17 10.16
N GLU A 182 11.19 -10.09 9.98
CA GLU A 182 12.16 -10.14 11.09
C GLU A 182 11.97 -8.98 12.07
N GLN A 183 11.75 -7.76 11.57
CA GLN A 183 11.46 -6.59 12.41
C GLN A 183 10.16 -6.78 13.21
N ILE A 184 9.08 -7.24 12.57
CA ILE A 184 7.80 -7.49 13.25
C ILE A 184 7.93 -8.63 14.27
N ALA A 185 8.66 -9.70 13.93
CA ALA A 185 8.96 -10.79 14.85
C ALA A 185 9.76 -10.31 16.07
N LYS A 186 10.75 -9.43 15.85
CA LYS A 186 11.53 -8.79 16.92
C LYS A 186 10.65 -7.94 17.83
N ILE A 187 9.79 -7.08 17.27
CA ILE A 187 8.81 -6.29 18.06
C ILE A 187 7.95 -7.23 18.89
N THR A 188 7.34 -8.23 18.26
CA THR A 188 6.46 -9.22 18.91
C THR A 188 7.16 -9.92 20.07
N LYS A 189 8.42 -10.33 19.90
CA LYS A 189 9.22 -10.97 20.95
C LYS A 189 9.54 -10.02 22.11
N VAL A 190 9.81 -8.75 21.84
CA VAL A 190 10.23 -7.76 22.84
C VAL A 190 9.06 -7.25 23.68
N VAL A 191 7.89 -7.03 23.05
CA VAL A 191 6.72 -6.47 23.74
C VAL A 191 5.69 -7.51 24.16
N ASN A 192 5.74 -8.72 23.59
CA ASN A 192 4.77 -9.80 23.83
C ASN A 192 3.32 -9.29 23.72
N PRO A 193 2.87 -8.91 22.50
CA PRO A 193 1.59 -8.26 22.30
C PRO A 193 0.42 -9.15 22.70
N ASP A 194 -0.63 -8.55 23.23
CA ASP A 194 -1.89 -9.23 23.56
C ASP A 194 -2.76 -9.44 22.30
N MET A 195 -2.55 -8.62 21.26
CA MET A 195 -3.22 -8.74 19.97
C MET A 195 -2.36 -8.22 18.83
N LYS A 196 -2.38 -8.91 17.70
CA LYS A 196 -1.83 -8.48 16.42
C LYS A 196 -2.95 -8.30 15.42
N ILE A 197 -2.99 -7.15 14.78
CA ILE A 197 -4.03 -6.78 13.82
C ILE A 197 -3.39 -6.62 12.44
N PHE A 198 -3.82 -7.43 11.48
CA PHE A 198 -3.49 -7.20 10.07
C PHE A 198 -4.39 -6.12 9.48
N VAL A 199 -3.81 -5.14 8.79
CA VAL A 199 -4.56 -4.10 8.07
C VAL A 199 -4.38 -4.29 6.57
N GLY A 200 -5.47 -4.63 5.90
CA GLY A 200 -5.53 -4.89 4.46
C GLY A 200 -6.39 -3.87 3.72
N ASP A 201 -6.07 -3.63 2.45
CA ASP A 201 -6.90 -2.83 1.56
C ASP A 201 -7.94 -3.72 0.87
N SER A 202 -9.23 -3.46 1.06
CA SER A 202 -10.29 -4.22 0.40
C SER A 202 -10.20 -4.11 -1.14
N LEU A 203 -9.79 -2.96 -1.68
CA LEU A 203 -9.75 -2.71 -3.13
C LEU A 203 -8.63 -3.45 -3.85
N ALA A 204 -7.60 -3.90 -3.12
CA ALA A 204 -6.50 -4.67 -3.70
C ALA A 204 -6.86 -6.15 -3.91
N GLY A 205 -8.09 -6.58 -3.58
CA GLY A 205 -8.63 -7.89 -3.95
C GLY A 205 -7.71 -9.05 -3.55
N ASN A 206 -7.33 -9.86 -4.54
CA ASN A 206 -6.45 -11.02 -4.35
C ASN A 206 -5.04 -10.69 -3.85
N ASP A 207 -4.51 -9.48 -4.10
CA ASP A 207 -3.21 -9.09 -3.58
C ASP A 207 -3.24 -8.98 -2.05
N THR A 208 -4.31 -8.42 -1.48
CA THR A 208 -4.50 -8.38 -0.04
C THR A 208 -4.66 -9.78 0.56
N VAL A 209 -5.30 -10.71 -0.14
CA VAL A 209 -5.41 -12.11 0.29
C VAL A 209 -4.02 -12.76 0.38
N ASN A 210 -3.18 -12.55 -0.64
CA ASN A 210 -1.81 -13.07 -0.65
C ASN A 210 -0.95 -12.46 0.46
N GLN A 211 -1.08 -11.16 0.69
CA GLN A 211 -0.43 -10.47 1.81
C GLN A 211 -0.86 -11.06 3.15
N ALA A 212 -2.18 -11.17 3.38
CA ALA A 212 -2.72 -11.73 4.61
C ALA A 212 -2.19 -13.15 4.87
N ARG A 213 -2.11 -13.99 3.82
CA ARG A 213 -1.54 -15.34 3.91
C ARG A 213 -0.08 -15.32 4.38
N GLU A 214 0.76 -14.49 3.77
CA GLU A 214 2.19 -14.44 4.12
C GLU A 214 2.40 -13.86 5.52
N PHE A 215 1.71 -12.77 5.88
CA PHE A 215 1.74 -12.22 7.24
C PHE A 215 1.26 -13.23 8.28
N HIS A 216 0.19 -13.97 7.99
CA HIS A 216 -0.34 -14.97 8.91
C HIS A 216 0.63 -16.14 9.10
N LYS A 217 1.28 -16.59 8.02
CA LYS A 217 2.30 -17.65 8.07
C LYS A 217 3.51 -17.27 8.94
N GLN A 218 3.98 -16.03 8.83
CA GLN A 218 5.20 -15.57 9.51
C GLN A 218 4.94 -15.04 10.93
N VAL A 219 3.89 -14.24 11.11
CA VAL A 219 3.64 -13.46 12.33
C VAL A 219 2.43 -13.97 13.11
N LYS A 220 1.54 -14.76 12.49
CA LYS A 220 0.29 -15.28 13.07
C LYS A 220 -0.52 -14.19 13.78
N PHE A 221 -1.05 -13.24 13.01
CA PHE A 221 -1.93 -12.22 13.57
C PHE A 221 -3.27 -12.81 14.02
N ASP A 222 -3.96 -12.11 14.93
CA ASP A 222 -5.15 -12.62 15.61
C ASP A 222 -6.46 -12.19 14.94
N CYS A 223 -6.44 -11.06 14.22
CA CYS A 223 -7.59 -10.53 13.50
C CYS A 223 -7.18 -9.52 12.43
N SER A 224 -8.16 -9.11 11.62
CA SER A 224 -7.96 -8.17 10.52
C SER A 224 -8.85 -6.93 10.62
N ILE A 225 -8.34 -5.82 10.09
CA ILE A 225 -9.11 -4.64 9.71
C ILE A 225 -9.00 -4.48 8.20
N LEU A 226 -10.12 -4.29 7.53
CA LEU A 226 -10.13 -3.98 6.09
C LEU A 226 -10.41 -2.50 5.89
N THR A 227 -9.66 -1.84 5.03
CA THR A 227 -9.84 -0.42 4.71
C THR A 227 -10.45 -0.26 3.32
N LYS A 228 -11.00 0.93 3.04
CA LYS A 228 -11.65 1.27 1.77
C LYS A 228 -12.81 0.34 1.42
N SER A 229 -13.47 -0.23 2.43
CA SER A 229 -14.57 -1.17 2.25
C SER A 229 -15.85 -0.48 1.77
N ASP A 230 -15.92 0.85 1.83
CA ASP A 230 -16.96 1.67 1.21
C ASP A 230 -16.93 1.63 -0.32
N ALA A 231 -15.75 1.42 -0.90
CA ALA A 231 -15.56 1.32 -2.35
C ALA A 231 -15.52 -0.14 -2.86
N ASP A 232 -15.49 -1.13 -1.95
CA ASP A 232 -15.52 -2.56 -2.27
C ASP A 232 -16.97 -3.08 -2.26
N ALA A 233 -17.60 -3.08 -3.44
CA ALA A 233 -18.96 -3.60 -3.61
C ALA A 233 -19.03 -5.14 -3.62
N ARG A 234 -17.89 -5.83 -3.73
CA ARG A 234 -17.83 -7.28 -4.02
C ARG A 234 -17.57 -8.11 -2.77
N GLY A 235 -16.72 -7.64 -1.87
CA GLY A 235 -16.46 -8.27 -0.57
C GLY A 235 -15.70 -9.60 -0.62
N GLY A 236 -15.26 -10.06 -1.80
CA GLY A 236 -14.56 -11.34 -1.95
C GLY A 236 -13.24 -11.39 -1.17
N ALA A 237 -12.50 -10.28 -1.12
CA ALA A 237 -11.28 -10.16 -0.33
C ALA A 237 -11.53 -10.48 1.16
N ALA A 238 -12.65 -10.00 1.72
CA ALA A 238 -12.99 -10.25 3.12
C ALA A 238 -13.23 -11.73 3.41
N LEU A 239 -14.06 -12.38 2.58
CA LEU A 239 -14.32 -13.81 2.68
C LEU A 239 -13.01 -14.61 2.55
N SER A 240 -12.18 -14.25 1.57
CA SER A 240 -10.95 -14.97 1.30
C SER A 240 -9.92 -14.81 2.42
N ILE A 241 -9.72 -13.61 2.96
CA ILE A 241 -8.82 -13.39 4.10
C ILE A 241 -9.25 -14.25 5.29
N VAL A 242 -10.54 -14.25 5.64
CA VAL A 242 -11.04 -15.06 6.77
C VAL A 242 -10.85 -16.55 6.50
N LYS A 243 -11.15 -17.02 5.29
CA LYS A 243 -10.99 -18.44 4.95
C LYS A 243 -9.54 -18.91 5.02
N VAL A 244 -8.60 -18.10 4.52
CA VAL A 244 -7.18 -18.45 4.41
C VAL A 244 -6.45 -18.35 5.75
N THR A 245 -6.85 -17.39 6.58
CA THR A 245 -6.16 -17.08 7.85
C THR A 245 -6.89 -17.64 9.07
N SER A 246 -8.14 -18.09 8.90
CA SER A 246 -9.03 -18.48 10.00
C SER A 246 -9.14 -17.42 11.11
N SER A 247 -8.84 -16.16 10.78
CA SER A 247 -8.79 -15.03 11.70
C SER A 247 -9.95 -14.08 11.39
N PRO A 248 -10.67 -13.58 12.41
CA PRO A 248 -11.85 -12.77 12.18
C PRO A 248 -11.50 -11.35 11.73
N ILE A 249 -12.39 -10.74 10.96
CA ILE A 249 -12.37 -9.29 10.70
C ILE A 249 -13.11 -8.61 11.85
N ILE A 250 -12.46 -7.66 12.53
CA ILE A 250 -13.05 -6.97 13.69
C ILE A 250 -13.63 -5.61 13.33
N TYR A 251 -13.02 -4.92 12.36
CA TYR A 251 -13.47 -3.62 11.88
C TYR A 251 -13.30 -3.48 10.37
N VAL A 252 -14.12 -2.62 9.78
CA VAL A 252 -13.98 -2.16 8.40
C VAL A 252 -13.94 -0.63 8.36
N GLY A 253 -13.01 -0.08 7.59
CA GLY A 253 -12.88 1.34 7.33
C GLY A 253 -13.75 1.71 6.13
N VAL A 254 -14.69 2.63 6.34
CA VAL A 254 -15.76 2.99 5.39
C VAL A 254 -15.70 4.46 4.97
N GLY A 255 -14.51 5.05 5.01
CA GLY A 255 -14.29 6.47 4.75
C GLY A 255 -12.95 6.96 5.28
N GLN A 256 -12.76 8.28 5.34
CA GLN A 256 -11.50 8.93 5.70
C GLN A 256 -11.47 9.50 7.11
N GLU A 257 -12.63 9.84 7.67
CA GLU A 257 -12.75 10.47 8.99
C GLU A 257 -12.47 9.47 10.12
N TYR A 258 -12.21 9.99 11.32
CA TYR A 258 -11.90 9.17 12.49
C TYR A 258 -13.01 8.22 12.90
N ASP A 259 -14.26 8.61 12.67
CA ASP A 259 -15.45 7.83 13.00
C ASP A 259 -15.83 6.85 11.88
N ASP A 260 -15.16 6.92 10.72
CA ASP A 260 -15.37 6.00 9.58
C ASP A 260 -14.62 4.67 9.80
N ILE A 261 -14.73 4.10 10.98
CA ILE A 261 -14.36 2.72 11.32
C ILE A 261 -15.54 2.07 12.03
N VAL A 262 -16.05 0.99 11.46
CA VAL A 262 -17.25 0.31 11.98
C VAL A 262 -16.94 -1.14 12.30
N LYS A 263 -17.61 -1.67 13.34
CA LYS A 263 -17.48 -3.09 13.70
C LYS A 263 -17.96 -3.95 12.54
N PHE A 264 -17.17 -4.96 12.18
CA PHE A 264 -17.57 -5.88 11.11
C PHE A 264 -18.85 -6.62 11.50
N SER A 265 -19.79 -6.69 10.56
CA SER A 265 -21.07 -7.37 10.72
C SER A 265 -21.23 -8.39 9.62
N LYS A 266 -21.14 -9.66 9.98
CA LYS A 266 -21.44 -10.79 9.07
C LYS A 266 -22.80 -10.63 8.39
N LYS A 267 -23.80 -10.15 9.13
CA LYS A 267 -25.15 -9.91 8.62
C LYS A 267 -25.12 -8.87 7.51
N THR A 268 -24.51 -7.72 7.77
CA THR A 268 -24.41 -6.62 6.80
C THR A 268 -23.57 -7.02 5.59
N PHE A 269 -22.51 -7.80 5.81
CA PHE A 269 -21.71 -8.37 4.73
C PHE A 269 -22.55 -9.27 3.81
N LEU A 270 -23.31 -10.21 4.37
CA LEU A 270 -24.20 -11.08 3.60
C LEU A 270 -25.30 -10.28 2.89
N GLU A 271 -25.91 -9.29 3.55
CA GLU A 271 -26.89 -8.39 2.92
C GLU A 271 -26.27 -7.68 1.72
N ASN A 272 -25.09 -7.06 1.88
CA ASN A 272 -24.44 -6.36 0.77
C ASN A 272 -24.08 -7.30 -0.38
N VAL A 273 -23.49 -8.47 -0.10
CA VAL A 273 -23.07 -9.42 -1.13
C VAL A 273 -24.28 -9.96 -1.91
N PHE A 274 -25.43 -10.17 -1.26
CA PHE A 274 -26.59 -10.84 -1.87
C PHE A 274 -27.81 -9.95 -2.18
N GLU A 275 -27.81 -8.68 -1.77
CA GLU A 275 -28.82 -7.66 -2.13
C GLU A 275 -28.31 -6.71 -3.24
N SER A 276 -27.00 -6.44 -3.33
CA SER A 276 -26.43 -5.57 -4.37
C SER A 276 -26.11 -6.31 -5.68
N THR A 277 -26.04 -7.65 -5.62
CA THR A 277 -25.95 -8.49 -6.80
C THR A 277 -27.20 -9.34 -6.90
N ASP A 278 -27.93 -9.18 -8.00
CA ASP A 278 -28.45 -10.37 -8.66
C ASP A 278 -27.20 -11.22 -8.96
N ILE A 279 -26.81 -12.09 -8.02
CA ILE A 279 -26.02 -13.27 -8.43
C ILE A 279 -26.97 -13.97 -9.37
N ASP A 280 -26.82 -13.66 -10.66
CA ASP A 280 -27.48 -14.32 -11.76
C ASP A 280 -26.93 -15.75 -11.70
N VAL A 281 -27.60 -16.58 -10.91
CA VAL A 281 -27.44 -18.03 -11.02
C VAL A 281 -28.27 -18.35 -12.25
N PRO A 282 -27.68 -18.59 -13.41
CA PRO A 282 -28.45 -18.64 -14.65
C PRO A 282 -29.49 -19.75 -14.57
N SER A 283 -30.64 -19.52 -15.16
CA SER A 283 -31.64 -20.58 -15.23
C SER A 283 -31.09 -21.71 -16.08
N LEU A 284 -31.37 -22.96 -15.71
CA LEU A 284 -31.06 -24.13 -16.56
C LEU A 284 -31.67 -24.01 -17.99
N SER A 285 -32.56 -23.04 -18.21
CA SER A 285 -33.13 -22.67 -19.51
C SER A 285 -32.28 -21.70 -20.34
N GLU A 286 -31.31 -20.99 -19.74
CA GLU A 286 -30.44 -20.00 -20.41
C GLU A 286 -29.07 -20.57 -20.81
N ILE A 287 -28.72 -21.76 -20.32
CA ILE A 287 -27.56 -22.52 -20.81
C ILE A 287 -27.85 -22.90 -22.27
N LYS A 288 -27.36 -22.07 -23.20
CA LYS A 288 -27.28 -22.41 -24.61
C LYS A 288 -26.56 -23.75 -24.69
N LYS A 289 -27.21 -24.74 -25.32
CA LYS A 289 -26.56 -26.01 -25.65
C LYS A 289 -25.22 -25.70 -26.33
N PRO A 290 -24.11 -26.36 -25.95
CA PRO A 290 -22.90 -26.28 -26.75
C PRO A 290 -23.27 -26.71 -28.18
N GLU A 291 -23.07 -25.82 -29.14
CA GLU A 291 -23.14 -26.19 -30.54
C GLU A 291 -22.11 -27.30 -30.77
N PRO A 292 -22.46 -28.37 -31.48
CA PRO A 292 -21.50 -29.43 -31.76
C PRO A 292 -20.33 -28.82 -32.53
N GLU A 293 -19.11 -29.01 -32.03
CA GLU A 293 -17.90 -28.68 -32.77
C GLU A 293 -17.98 -29.31 -34.16
N PRO A 294 -17.64 -28.58 -35.24
CA PRO A 294 -17.64 -29.15 -36.57
C PRO A 294 -16.60 -30.28 -36.60
N VAL A 295 -17.06 -31.47 -37.02
CA VAL A 295 -16.20 -32.61 -37.31
C VAL A 295 -15.21 -32.16 -38.38
N VAL A 296 -13.92 -32.17 -38.04
CA VAL A 296 -12.84 -31.92 -38.99
C VAL A 296 -12.84 -33.09 -39.98
N GLU A 297 -13.35 -32.87 -41.19
CA GLU A 297 -13.11 -33.76 -42.32
C GLU A 297 -11.64 -33.63 -42.75
N GLU A 298 -11.02 -34.76 -43.08
CA GLU A 298 -9.65 -34.84 -43.58
C GLU A 298 -9.49 -33.97 -44.85
N PRO A 299 -8.38 -33.22 -45.01
CA PRO A 299 -8.22 -32.33 -46.15
C PRO A 299 -7.98 -33.12 -47.43
N GLU A 300 -8.77 -32.83 -48.46
CA GLU A 300 -8.49 -33.24 -49.84
C GLU A 300 -7.20 -32.57 -50.36
N PRO A 301 -6.42 -33.22 -51.24
CA PRO A 301 -5.17 -32.67 -51.75
C PRO A 301 -5.42 -31.45 -52.67
N GLU A 302 -4.73 -30.35 -52.37
CA GLU A 302 -4.75 -29.11 -53.16
C GLU A 302 -4.19 -29.32 -54.58
N PRO A 303 -4.78 -28.67 -55.61
CA PRO A 303 -4.23 -28.65 -56.96
C PRO A 303 -3.00 -27.72 -57.07
N GLU A 304 -2.05 -28.09 -57.93
CA GLU A 304 -0.81 -27.35 -58.20
C GLU A 304 -1.08 -25.89 -58.64
N PRO A 305 -0.25 -24.91 -58.21
CA PRO A 305 -0.42 -23.51 -58.57
C PRO A 305 -0.04 -23.23 -60.03
N GLU A 306 -0.88 -22.47 -60.73
CA GLU A 306 -0.58 -21.89 -62.05
C GLU A 306 0.50 -20.79 -61.94
N PRO A 307 1.33 -20.58 -62.98
CA PRO A 307 2.42 -19.61 -62.95
C PRO A 307 1.91 -18.16 -62.98
N GLU A 308 2.45 -17.33 -62.08
CA GLU A 308 2.20 -15.88 -62.02
C GLU A 308 2.77 -15.13 -63.24
N PRO A 309 2.10 -14.08 -63.73
CA PRO A 309 2.60 -13.23 -64.81
C PRO A 309 3.68 -12.24 -64.34
N GLU A 310 4.64 -11.96 -65.23
CA GLU A 310 5.75 -11.01 -65.01
C GLU A 310 5.26 -9.57 -64.75
N PRO A 311 5.94 -8.80 -63.88
CA PRO A 311 5.54 -7.43 -63.55
C PRO A 311 5.90 -6.42 -64.66
N GLU A 312 4.95 -5.53 -64.98
CA GLU A 312 5.16 -4.35 -65.83
C GLU A 312 6.01 -3.28 -65.11
N PRO A 313 6.76 -2.43 -65.84
CA PRO A 313 7.62 -1.40 -65.25
C PRO A 313 6.80 -0.26 -64.64
N VAL A 314 7.01 -0.02 -63.35
CA VAL A 314 6.45 1.12 -62.61
C VAL A 314 7.21 2.39 -63.01
N VAL A 315 6.44 3.40 -63.42
CA VAL A 315 6.90 4.76 -63.70
C VAL A 315 7.21 5.46 -62.38
N GLU A 316 8.42 6.02 -62.24
CA GLU A 316 8.81 6.83 -61.08
C GLU A 316 7.94 8.10 -61.00
N GLU A 317 7.13 8.21 -59.95
CA GLU A 317 6.49 9.46 -59.55
C GLU A 317 7.51 10.36 -58.83
N PRO A 318 7.47 11.69 -59.05
CA PRO A 318 8.45 12.60 -58.47
C PRO A 318 8.25 12.77 -56.96
N GLU A 319 9.38 12.80 -56.24
CA GLU A 319 9.46 13.00 -54.79
C GLU A 319 8.65 14.23 -54.31
N PRO A 320 7.94 14.12 -53.18
CA PRO A 320 7.23 15.25 -52.61
C PRO A 320 8.23 16.30 -52.08
N LYS A 321 7.99 17.56 -52.43
CA LYS A 321 8.70 18.71 -51.85
C LYS A 321 8.43 18.80 -50.35
N PRO A 322 9.41 19.20 -49.52
CA PRO A 322 9.22 19.37 -48.09
C PRO A 322 8.19 20.47 -47.81
N GLU A 323 7.23 20.16 -46.95
CA GLU A 323 6.28 21.11 -46.38
C GLU A 323 7.03 22.16 -45.53
N PRO A 324 6.56 23.42 -45.48
CA PRO A 324 7.17 24.42 -44.63
C PRO A 324 6.92 24.08 -43.16
N VAL A 325 8.00 24.09 -42.38
CA VAL A 325 7.98 24.03 -40.91
C VAL A 325 7.10 25.18 -40.41
N VAL A 326 6.01 24.83 -39.73
CA VAL A 326 5.24 25.79 -38.93
C VAL A 326 6.07 26.04 -37.68
N GLU A 327 6.60 27.25 -37.53
CA GLU A 327 7.19 27.71 -36.27
C GLU A 327 6.14 27.60 -35.17
N GLU A 328 6.48 26.88 -34.10
CA GLU A 328 5.72 26.91 -32.85
C GLU A 328 5.69 28.36 -32.34
N PRO A 329 4.53 28.87 -31.89
CA PRO A 329 4.49 30.19 -31.28
C PRO A 329 5.31 30.17 -29.98
N GLU A 330 6.19 31.15 -29.82
CA GLU A 330 6.91 31.41 -28.58
C GLU A 330 5.92 31.46 -27.39
N PRO A 331 6.26 30.89 -26.23
CA PRO A 331 5.42 30.99 -25.04
C PRO A 331 5.25 32.46 -24.66
N GLU A 332 4.00 32.88 -24.43
CA GLU A 332 3.70 34.19 -23.87
C GLU A 332 4.44 34.37 -22.53
N PRO A 333 5.03 35.54 -22.26
CA PRO A 333 5.71 35.79 -20.99
C PRO A 333 4.69 35.70 -19.85
N GLU A 334 5.07 35.00 -18.77
CA GLU A 334 4.30 34.95 -17.53
C GLU A 334 3.99 36.38 -17.04
N PRO A 335 2.77 36.62 -16.52
CA PRO A 335 2.44 37.92 -15.95
C PRO A 335 3.35 38.20 -14.74
N GLU A 336 3.97 39.38 -14.72
CA GLU A 336 4.73 39.87 -13.57
C GLU A 336 3.89 39.75 -12.29
N PRO A 337 4.47 39.29 -11.17
CA PRO A 337 3.76 39.21 -9.90
C PRO A 337 3.28 40.60 -9.48
N GLU A 338 2.00 40.70 -9.09
CA GLU A 338 1.45 41.92 -8.49
C GLU A 338 2.33 42.35 -7.30
N PRO A 339 2.63 43.65 -7.16
CA PRO A 339 3.44 44.13 -6.04
C PRO A 339 2.72 43.84 -4.71
N GLU A 340 3.44 43.22 -3.79
CA GLU A 340 2.99 43.03 -2.41
C GLU A 340 2.52 44.37 -1.82
N PRO A 341 1.41 44.40 -1.05
CA PRO A 341 0.96 45.62 -0.40
C PRO A 341 2.04 46.09 0.59
N GLU A 342 2.44 47.36 0.47
CA GLU A 342 3.41 48.00 1.36
C GLU A 342 3.02 47.77 2.83
N PRO A 343 3.98 47.41 3.70
CA PRO A 343 3.71 47.26 5.12
C PRO A 343 3.30 48.62 5.72
N PHE A 344 2.16 48.60 6.40
CA PHE A 344 1.61 49.74 7.14
C PHE A 344 2.67 50.28 8.10
N VAL A 345 3.17 51.50 7.85
CA VAL A 345 4.07 52.21 8.76
C VAL A 345 3.21 52.84 9.86
N PRO A 346 3.26 52.38 11.12
CA PRO A 346 2.61 53.10 12.21
C PRO A 346 3.31 54.44 12.44
N GLU A 347 2.51 55.49 12.67
CA GLU A 347 3.00 56.83 13.03
C GLU A 347 3.95 56.79 14.24
N PRO A 348 4.99 57.65 14.28
CA PRO A 348 6.00 57.60 15.33
C PRO A 348 5.44 58.08 16.68
N GLU A 349 5.60 57.26 17.72
CA GLU A 349 5.44 57.68 19.11
C GLU A 349 6.56 58.67 19.52
N PRO A 350 6.28 59.64 20.41
CA PRO A 350 7.23 60.70 20.75
C PRO A 350 8.42 60.19 21.59
N GLU A 351 9.62 60.55 21.16
CA GLU A 351 10.92 60.21 21.76
C GLU A 351 11.04 60.59 23.26
N PRO A 352 11.55 59.68 24.12
CA PRO A 352 12.16 60.03 25.38
C PRO A 352 13.69 60.21 25.27
N LYS A 353 14.20 61.17 26.05
CA LYS A 353 15.57 61.74 26.08
C LYS A 353 16.74 60.74 26.26
N PRO A 354 17.97 61.11 25.85
CA PRO A 354 19.12 60.21 25.83
C PRO A 354 19.85 60.13 27.19
N GLU A 355 20.33 58.92 27.52
CA GLU A 355 21.33 58.62 28.54
C GLU A 355 22.32 57.55 28.00
N PRO A 356 23.52 57.37 28.60
CA PRO A 356 24.79 57.48 27.88
C PRO A 356 25.35 56.18 27.26
N VAL A 357 26.21 56.40 26.27
CA VAL A 357 26.96 55.44 25.45
C VAL A 357 27.80 54.48 26.30
N VAL A 358 27.61 53.18 26.08
CA VAL A 358 28.54 52.10 26.44
C VAL A 358 29.13 51.58 25.13
N GLU A 359 30.45 51.57 25.01
CA GLU A 359 31.17 51.03 23.84
C GLU A 359 31.01 49.50 23.77
N GLU A 360 30.47 49.01 22.65
CA GLU A 360 30.53 47.60 22.25
C GLU A 360 31.71 47.36 21.28
N PRO A 361 32.30 46.16 21.27
CA PRO A 361 33.53 45.87 20.53
C PRO A 361 33.31 45.72 19.02
N GLU A 362 34.37 45.97 18.25
CA GLU A 362 34.41 45.90 16.78
C GLU A 362 33.98 44.52 16.23
N PRO A 363 33.27 44.46 15.09
CA PRO A 363 32.91 43.21 14.44
C PRO A 363 34.10 42.57 13.71
N GLU A 364 34.20 41.24 13.79
CA GLU A 364 35.13 40.41 13.02
C GLU A 364 34.84 40.50 11.51
N PRO A 365 35.86 40.34 10.63
CA PRO A 365 35.68 40.45 9.19
C PRO A 365 34.94 39.25 8.60
N GLU A 366 34.05 39.52 7.64
CA GLU A 366 33.35 38.53 6.81
C GLU A 366 34.34 37.68 5.97
N PRO A 367 34.06 36.38 5.74
CA PRO A 367 34.90 35.54 4.90
C PRO A 367 34.75 35.88 3.40
N GLU A 368 35.87 35.83 2.67
CA GLU A 368 35.94 36.03 1.21
C GLU A 368 35.15 34.95 0.45
N PRO A 369 34.55 35.29 -0.72
CA PRO A 369 33.81 34.33 -1.53
C PRO A 369 34.73 33.32 -2.22
N GLU A 370 34.34 32.04 -2.21
CA GLU A 370 35.01 30.94 -2.92
C GLU A 370 34.97 31.13 -4.45
N PRO A 371 35.97 30.62 -5.20
CA PRO A 371 36.03 30.80 -6.64
C PRO A 371 35.00 29.92 -7.38
N VAL A 372 34.32 30.55 -8.34
CA VAL A 372 33.44 29.90 -9.31
C VAL A 372 34.26 28.96 -10.19
N VAL A 373 33.91 27.67 -10.20
CA VAL A 373 34.46 26.68 -11.13
C VAL A 373 33.64 26.71 -12.42
N GLU A 374 34.28 27.07 -13.53
CA GLU A 374 33.70 26.99 -14.87
C GLU A 374 33.42 25.52 -15.26
N GLU A 375 32.22 25.25 -15.78
CA GLU A 375 31.88 23.97 -16.41
C GLU A 375 32.65 23.82 -17.74
N PRO A 376 33.25 22.65 -18.04
CA PRO A 376 33.86 22.44 -19.35
C PRO A 376 32.82 22.07 -20.39
N GLU A 377 33.02 22.64 -21.59
CA GLU A 377 32.27 22.40 -22.82
C GLU A 377 32.19 20.92 -23.22
N SER A 378 31.07 20.58 -23.87
CA SER A 378 30.74 19.28 -24.43
C SER A 378 31.64 18.91 -25.63
N GLU A 379 32.40 17.82 -25.50
CA GLU A 379 33.06 17.11 -26.61
C GLU A 379 32.25 15.85 -27.03
N PRO A 380 32.38 15.38 -28.29
CA PRO A 380 31.39 14.53 -28.95
C PRO A 380 31.42 13.07 -28.49
N GLU A 381 30.26 12.42 -28.57
CA GLU A 381 30.05 11.03 -28.17
C GLU A 381 30.91 10.04 -28.97
N PRO A 382 31.58 9.08 -28.31
CA PRO A 382 31.91 7.81 -28.92
C PRO A 382 30.77 6.80 -28.67
N GLU A 383 30.37 6.10 -29.74
CA GLU A 383 29.64 4.84 -29.66
C GLU A 383 30.48 3.84 -28.84
N ASP A 384 29.95 3.37 -27.72
CA ASP A 384 30.39 2.13 -27.07
C ASP A 384 29.24 1.63 -26.17
N ASP A 385 28.66 0.49 -26.53
CA ASP A 385 27.65 -0.31 -25.79
C ASP A 385 28.22 -0.92 -24.47
N ALA A 386 29.10 -0.20 -23.76
CA ALA A 386 29.74 -0.68 -22.55
C ALA A 386 28.97 -0.24 -21.29
N ASP A 387 28.85 -1.13 -20.31
CA ASP A 387 28.22 -0.83 -19.02
C ASP A 387 28.99 0.31 -18.32
N PRO A 388 28.35 1.48 -18.05
CA PRO A 388 29.02 2.62 -17.45
C PRO A 388 29.66 2.33 -16.09
N PHE A 389 29.15 1.32 -15.36
CA PHE A 389 29.65 0.89 -14.05
C PHE A 389 30.66 -0.24 -14.12
N GLU A 390 31.10 -0.66 -15.31
CA GLU A 390 32.13 -1.68 -15.46
C GLU A 390 33.40 -1.30 -14.66
N GLY A 391 33.86 -2.24 -13.83
CA GLY A 391 35.02 -2.08 -12.96
C GLY A 391 34.77 -1.32 -11.64
N ILE A 392 33.51 -0.98 -11.32
CA ILE A 392 33.13 -0.41 -10.02
C ILE A 392 32.42 -1.50 -9.20
N GLU A 393 32.88 -1.72 -7.97
CA GLU A 393 32.24 -2.68 -7.06
C GLU A 393 30.84 -2.18 -6.65
N THR A 394 29.87 -3.09 -6.57
CA THR A 394 28.48 -2.75 -6.20
C THR A 394 28.39 -2.07 -4.84
N ASP A 395 29.26 -2.46 -3.90
CA ASP A 395 29.33 -1.82 -2.58
C ASP A 395 29.78 -0.36 -2.66
N ASP A 396 30.69 -0.01 -3.57
CA ASP A 396 31.12 1.38 -3.76
C ASP A 396 30.03 2.24 -4.40
N ILE A 397 29.21 1.67 -5.29
CA ILE A 397 28.04 2.34 -5.88
C ILE A 397 27.01 2.65 -4.80
N ASN A 398 26.62 1.64 -4.00
CA ASN A 398 25.65 1.80 -2.93
C ASN A 398 26.14 2.77 -1.85
N ASN A 399 27.40 2.65 -1.42
CA ASN A 399 27.98 3.55 -0.42
C ASN A 399 28.03 5.00 -0.91
N TYR A 400 28.39 5.25 -2.18
CA TYR A 400 28.42 6.60 -2.73
C TYR A 400 27.01 7.19 -2.83
N ALA A 401 26.06 6.42 -3.36
CA ALA A 401 24.67 6.83 -3.48
C ALA A 401 24.05 7.15 -2.11
N ASP A 402 24.30 6.30 -1.10
CA ASP A 402 23.83 6.50 0.27
C ASP A 402 24.49 7.72 0.96
N LEU A 403 25.77 7.97 0.68
CA LEU A 403 26.54 9.01 1.36
C LEU A 403 26.25 10.42 0.81
N TYR A 404 25.97 10.53 -0.48
CA TYR A 404 25.69 11.79 -1.18
C TYR A 404 24.22 11.94 -1.60
N ASP A 405 23.35 11.02 -1.18
CA ASP A 405 21.91 10.99 -1.50
C ASP A 405 21.62 11.09 -3.01
N VAL A 406 22.39 10.34 -3.80
CA VAL A 406 22.28 10.38 -5.27
C VAL A 406 21.24 9.36 -5.72
N PRO A 407 20.15 9.77 -6.40
CA PRO A 407 19.15 8.86 -6.90
C PRO A 407 19.71 7.98 -8.04
N PRO A 408 19.07 6.82 -8.33
CA PRO A 408 19.44 6.01 -9.49
C PRO A 408 19.34 6.82 -10.78
N PRO A 409 20.30 6.68 -11.72
CA PRO A 409 20.26 7.40 -12.99
C PRO A 409 19.09 6.92 -13.85
N GLU A 410 18.37 7.84 -14.48
CA GLU A 410 17.22 7.54 -15.35
C GLU A 410 17.62 7.50 -16.83
N THR A 411 18.82 8.01 -17.18
CA THR A 411 19.37 8.00 -18.53
C THR A 411 20.80 7.47 -18.58
N ASP A 412 21.23 6.96 -19.73
CA ASP A 412 22.60 6.45 -19.94
C ASP A 412 23.67 7.54 -19.71
N ASN A 413 23.33 8.80 -20.01
CA ASN A 413 24.22 9.93 -19.77
C ASN A 413 24.36 10.26 -18.28
N GLU A 414 23.28 10.13 -17.50
CA GLU A 414 23.34 10.22 -16.04
C GLU A 414 24.13 9.07 -15.43
N ALA A 415 23.95 7.85 -15.94
CA ALA A 415 24.71 6.69 -15.50
C ALA A 415 26.23 6.85 -15.73
N LYS A 416 26.62 7.37 -16.90
CA LYS A 416 28.03 7.68 -17.21
C LYS A 416 28.59 8.78 -16.30
N LYS A 417 27.82 9.84 -16.04
CA LYS A 417 28.22 10.93 -15.11
C LYS A 417 28.40 10.40 -13.69
N LEU A 418 27.45 9.62 -13.19
CA LEU A 418 27.50 9.01 -11.86
C LEU A 418 28.68 8.06 -11.70
N ALA A 419 28.93 7.18 -12.68
CA ALA A 419 30.07 6.29 -12.67
C ALA A 419 31.41 7.04 -12.59
N ASN A 420 31.55 8.17 -13.30
CA ASN A 420 32.74 9.02 -13.23
C ASN A 420 32.91 9.69 -11.87
N GLN A 421 31.82 10.14 -11.25
CA GLN A 421 31.84 10.70 -9.89
C GLN A 421 32.28 9.66 -8.85
N ILE A 422 31.75 8.44 -8.95
CA ILE A 422 32.12 7.33 -8.05
C ILE A 422 33.60 6.96 -8.23
N ARG A 423 34.09 6.86 -9.48
CA ARG A 423 35.53 6.59 -9.75
C ARG A 423 36.43 7.65 -9.14
N LYS A 424 36.06 8.93 -9.25
CA LYS A 424 36.81 10.04 -8.63
C LYS A 424 36.77 9.95 -7.11
N TRP A 425 35.62 9.68 -6.51
CA TRP A 425 35.48 9.48 -5.07
C TRP A 425 36.31 8.31 -4.53
N ILE A 426 36.39 7.20 -5.26
CA ILE A 426 37.26 6.07 -4.93
C ILE A 426 38.74 6.49 -4.99
N GLN A 427 39.14 7.21 -6.05
CA GLN A 427 40.51 7.73 -6.19
C GLN A 427 40.90 8.70 -5.07
N ASP A 428 39.96 9.52 -4.63
CA ASP A 428 40.14 10.50 -3.54
C ASP A 428 40.15 9.85 -2.14
N GLY A 429 40.07 8.51 -2.06
CA GLY A 429 40.16 7.76 -0.81
C GLY A 429 38.84 7.64 -0.05
N ARG A 430 37.72 7.74 -0.77
CA ARG A 430 36.35 7.68 -0.21
C ARG A 430 36.10 8.73 0.88
N PRO A 431 36.34 10.03 0.60
CA PRO A 431 36.10 11.10 1.56
C PRO A 431 34.61 11.16 1.95
N LYS A 432 34.32 11.58 3.18
CA LYS A 432 32.94 11.82 3.63
C LYS A 432 32.55 13.29 3.38
N PRO A 433 31.26 13.58 3.11
CA PRO A 433 30.76 14.93 2.83
C PRO A 433 30.93 15.87 4.03
#